data_AF-L7K0B6-F1
#
_entry.id   AF-L7K0B6-F1
#
_cell.length_a   1.000
_cell.length_b   1.000
_cell.length_c   1.000
_cell.angle_alpha   90.00
_cell.angle_beta   90.00
_cell.angle_gamma   90.00
#
_symmetry.space_group_name_H-M   'P 1'
#
loop_
_entity.id
_entity.type
_entity.pdbx_description
1 polymer ?
#
loop_
_entity_poly.entity_id
_entity_poly.type
_entity_poly.pdbx_seq_one_letter_code
_entity_poly.pdbx_strand_id
1 'polypeptide(L)'
;MTLFPSSGTFELLRSGDIIEKIMLINVRFNNSVITIPNNIQEIILKNIVLGGVGLWVFPEDIKKITLEKFSGHVQLNGFTQDEPLVGHFNDGTFRLYKSNESKQIELVFSRMYLTHGLYFHSNISRVVMSCVSIDPEFSLKFNEYITEVSLDNCTCNLCFENLPCLNQIRLEESSFGEPHQNFCFKRSDERIRHLSMSNLMIEETINFGPEIQDFKFDNIIVSGSSHISFDENFNELELNDCKGRFKIPGIFSDDESCTITMDGNVDRFEIRRTKNDSFDILIVIFSVDKLIIEMNLKTVEFYNIEVITIVLITTHQCENLIMCGFNCTLSMPNIVSLKKLELSNFDNLTISSKMFTLTKDVTVNVTSMNEDNNANLSASDTNVYFPIIISDYCENISIFKNKIPVNITSVLRNASIDESLMRIPPENKFEIVTCSPKHPSKLKLHGERICGTATIEKNVCFLSLSRISSDEGSELC
;
A
#
# COMPACT_ATOMS: atom_id res chain seq x y z
N MET A 1 39.46 15.83 -40.11
CA MET A 1 38.69 16.28 -41.29
C MET A 1 37.85 15.10 -41.71
N THR A 2 36.59 15.05 -41.31
CA THR A 2 35.69 13.92 -41.55
C THR A 2 34.39 14.45 -42.14
N LEU A 3 33.92 13.71 -43.14
CA LEU A 3 32.98 14.09 -44.18
C LEU A 3 31.63 14.55 -43.62
N PHE A 4 31.09 15.62 -44.23
CA PHE A 4 29.69 15.98 -44.08
C PHE A 4 28.81 14.78 -44.43
N PRO A 5 27.73 14.53 -43.68
CA PRO A 5 26.86 13.39 -43.91
C PRO A 5 26.14 13.48 -45.26
N SER A 6 25.87 12.33 -45.88
CA SER A 6 25.26 12.20 -47.22
C SER A 6 23.84 12.76 -47.33
N SER A 7 23.19 13.00 -46.19
CA SER A 7 21.84 13.58 -46.06
C SER A 7 21.65 14.04 -44.61
N GLY A 8 20.94 15.16 -44.38
CA GLY A 8 20.59 15.64 -43.05
C GLY A 8 20.48 17.16 -42.95
N THR A 9 19.97 17.65 -41.82
CA THR A 9 19.96 19.08 -41.48
C THR A 9 21.03 19.36 -40.43
N PHE A 10 21.77 20.45 -40.62
CA PHE A 10 22.79 20.93 -39.70
C PHE A 10 22.55 22.39 -39.36
N GLU A 11 22.53 22.70 -38.06
CA GLU A 11 22.50 24.07 -37.53
C GLU A 11 23.72 24.24 -36.62
N LEU A 12 24.44 25.36 -36.80
CA LEU A 12 25.53 25.78 -35.94
C LEU A 12 25.29 27.24 -35.55
N LEU A 13 25.07 27.48 -34.27
CA LEU A 13 24.99 28.82 -33.70
C LEU A 13 26.28 29.12 -32.94
N ARG A 14 26.94 30.22 -33.28
CA ARG A 14 28.24 30.62 -32.74
C ARG A 14 28.20 32.07 -32.27
N SER A 15 28.82 32.32 -31.11
CA SER A 15 29.00 33.65 -30.54
C SER A 15 30.44 33.80 -30.06
N GLY A 16 31.25 34.53 -30.83
CA GLY A 16 32.69 34.63 -30.60
C GLY A 16 33.40 33.27 -30.72
N ASP A 17 34.14 32.87 -29.68
CA ASP A 17 34.87 31.59 -29.64
C ASP A 17 34.06 30.42 -29.08
N ILE A 18 32.82 30.69 -28.66
CA ILE A 18 31.90 29.72 -28.08
C ILE A 18 30.92 29.27 -29.17
N ILE A 19 30.71 27.96 -29.25
CA ILE A 19 29.61 27.39 -30.03
C ILE A 19 28.42 27.27 -29.09
N GLU A 20 27.41 28.12 -29.29
CA GLU A 20 26.23 28.15 -28.44
C GLU A 20 25.40 26.88 -28.62
N LYS A 21 25.22 26.44 -29.87
CA LYS A 21 24.37 25.29 -30.18
C LYS A 21 24.82 24.57 -31.45
N ILE A 22 24.83 23.24 -31.38
CA ILE A 22 24.90 22.36 -32.55
C ILE A 22 23.62 21.55 -32.64
N MET A 23 23.00 21.52 -33.81
CA MET A 23 21.87 20.62 -34.09
C MET A 23 22.14 19.79 -35.35
N LEU A 24 21.93 18.48 -35.23
CA LEU A 24 22.01 17.52 -36.33
C LEU A 24 20.72 16.72 -36.38
N ILE A 25 20.14 16.59 -37.58
CA ILE A 25 18.88 15.88 -37.79
C ILE A 25 19.00 14.95 -39.01
N ASN A 26 18.55 13.69 -38.87
CA ASN A 26 18.50 12.69 -39.95
C ASN A 26 19.87 12.39 -40.55
N VAL A 27 20.88 12.22 -39.69
CA VAL A 27 22.27 12.04 -40.11
C VAL A 27 22.76 10.63 -39.78
N ARG A 28 23.50 10.04 -40.73
CA ARG A 28 24.19 8.76 -40.53
C ARG A 28 25.70 8.95 -40.58
N PHE A 29 26.38 8.37 -39.60
CA PHE A 29 27.83 8.25 -39.54
C PHE A 29 28.21 6.78 -39.61
N ASN A 30 29.23 6.43 -40.38
CA ASN A 30 29.72 5.06 -40.49
C ASN A 30 31.12 4.99 -39.89
N ASN A 31 31.36 4.06 -38.95
CA ASN A 31 32.68 3.75 -38.38
C ASN A 31 33.49 5.00 -37.99
N SER A 32 32.83 5.98 -37.37
CA SER A 32 33.43 7.27 -37.04
C SER A 32 33.50 7.45 -35.53
N VAL A 33 34.67 7.89 -35.05
CA VAL A 33 34.80 8.43 -33.69
C VAL A 33 34.63 9.93 -33.77
N ILE A 34 33.63 10.46 -33.07
CA ILE A 34 33.28 11.87 -33.08
C ILE A 34 33.46 12.40 -31.67
N THR A 35 34.50 13.20 -31.48
CA THR A 35 34.79 13.87 -30.22
C THR A 35 34.29 15.30 -30.28
N ILE A 36 33.39 15.63 -29.38
CA ILE A 36 32.81 16.95 -29.26
C ILE A 36 33.78 17.85 -28.46
N PRO A 37 34.18 19.03 -28.97
CA PRO A 37 35.06 19.94 -28.24
C PRO A 37 34.37 20.63 -27.06
N ASN A 38 35.16 21.01 -26.05
CA ASN A 38 34.68 21.60 -24.79
C ASN A 38 34.06 23.01 -24.94
N ASN A 39 34.22 23.68 -26.08
CA ASN A 39 33.67 25.02 -26.30
C ASN A 39 32.22 25.04 -26.81
N ILE A 40 31.54 23.88 -26.81
CA ILE A 40 30.13 23.75 -27.19
C ILE A 40 29.23 23.73 -25.94
N GLN A 41 28.21 24.60 -25.92
CA GLN A 41 27.28 24.68 -24.78
C GLN A 41 26.08 23.74 -24.91
N GLU A 42 25.46 23.65 -26.10
CA GLU A 42 24.28 22.83 -26.35
C GLU A 42 24.44 21.92 -27.57
N ILE A 43 24.02 20.66 -27.43
CA ILE A 43 23.96 19.69 -28.53
C ILE A 43 22.58 19.05 -28.61
N ILE A 44 22.00 19.08 -29.82
CA ILE A 44 20.74 18.42 -30.14
C ILE A 44 20.95 17.48 -31.32
N LEU A 45 20.76 16.18 -31.09
CA LEU A 45 20.87 15.13 -32.07
C LEU A 45 19.52 14.45 -32.25
N LYS A 46 18.96 14.49 -33.46
CA LYS A 46 17.67 13.86 -33.74
C LYS A 46 17.77 12.87 -34.89
N ASN A 47 17.29 11.66 -34.69
CA ASN A 47 17.32 10.59 -35.69
C ASN A 47 18.74 10.38 -36.25
N ILE A 48 19.68 10.11 -35.34
CA ILE A 48 21.09 9.90 -35.67
C ILE A 48 21.39 8.41 -35.62
N VAL A 49 22.08 7.92 -36.65
CA VAL A 49 22.56 6.54 -36.71
C VAL A 49 24.08 6.54 -36.81
N LEU A 50 24.73 6.01 -35.78
CA LEU A 50 26.16 5.79 -35.73
C LEU A 50 26.42 4.29 -35.95
N GLY A 51 26.74 3.92 -37.19
CA GLY A 51 26.93 2.52 -37.59
C GLY A 51 28.31 1.97 -37.23
N GLY A 52 28.34 0.66 -36.96
CA GLY A 52 29.55 -0.11 -36.69
C GLY A 52 30.22 0.26 -35.36
N VAL A 53 31.54 0.34 -35.33
CA VAL A 53 32.34 0.66 -34.12
C VAL A 53 32.44 2.15 -33.83
N GLY A 54 31.51 2.95 -34.37
CA GLY A 54 31.52 4.39 -34.16
C GLY A 54 31.24 4.74 -32.69
N LEU A 55 31.87 5.80 -32.19
CA LEU A 55 31.70 6.30 -30.83
C LEU A 55 31.53 7.82 -30.83
N TRP A 56 30.54 8.31 -30.10
CA TRP A 56 30.36 9.74 -29.83
C TRP A 56 30.82 10.10 -28.42
N VAL A 57 31.83 10.95 -28.30
CA VAL A 57 32.40 11.37 -27.01
C VAL A 57 31.98 12.80 -26.70
N PHE A 58 31.20 12.98 -25.63
CA PHE A 58 30.73 14.28 -25.15
C PHE A 58 31.64 14.83 -24.04
N PRO A 59 31.86 16.14 -23.98
CA PRO A 59 32.69 16.75 -22.94
C PRO A 59 31.92 16.86 -21.61
N GLU A 60 32.66 17.02 -20.52
CA GLU A 60 32.13 17.13 -19.15
C GLU A 60 31.34 18.43 -18.90
N ASP A 61 31.84 19.55 -19.41
CA ASP A 61 31.30 20.88 -19.12
C ASP A 61 30.10 21.30 -19.98
N ILE A 62 29.56 20.41 -20.80
CA ILE A 62 28.42 20.73 -21.68
C ILE A 62 27.17 21.08 -20.87
N LYS A 63 26.48 22.15 -21.24
CA LYS A 63 25.31 22.64 -20.48
C LYS A 63 24.07 21.80 -20.76
N LYS A 64 23.89 21.38 -22.02
CA LYS A 64 22.70 20.65 -22.47
C LYS A 64 23.05 19.66 -23.57
N ILE A 65 22.58 18.43 -23.37
CA ILE A 65 22.63 17.36 -24.37
C ILE A 65 21.19 16.89 -24.58
N THR A 66 20.79 16.73 -25.83
CA THR A 66 19.51 16.13 -26.21
C THR A 66 19.75 15.16 -27.36
N LEU A 67 19.61 13.87 -27.07
CA LEU A 67 19.60 12.78 -28.05
C LEU A 67 18.16 12.29 -28.17
N GLU A 68 17.63 12.28 -29.39
CA GLU A 68 16.29 11.79 -29.70
C GLU A 68 16.39 10.82 -30.88
N LYS A 69 15.91 9.58 -30.70
CA LYS A 69 16.03 8.53 -31.73
C LYS A 69 17.49 8.31 -32.15
N PHE A 70 18.37 8.20 -31.16
CA PHE A 70 19.79 7.97 -31.37
C PHE A 70 20.09 6.48 -31.37
N SER A 71 20.90 6.02 -32.32
CA SER A 71 21.36 4.63 -32.40
C SER A 71 22.88 4.58 -32.52
N GLY A 72 23.54 3.84 -31.62
CA GLY A 72 24.99 3.65 -31.59
C GLY A 72 25.62 3.97 -30.23
N HIS A 73 26.95 3.94 -30.17
CA HIS A 73 27.69 4.11 -28.91
C HIS A 73 27.93 5.57 -28.54
N VAL A 74 27.78 5.88 -27.27
CA VAL A 74 28.18 7.17 -26.69
C VAL A 74 29.06 6.98 -25.47
N GLN A 75 29.90 7.98 -25.22
CA GLN A 75 30.63 8.19 -23.99
C GLN A 75 30.31 9.60 -23.47
N LEU A 76 29.79 9.66 -22.25
CA LEU A 76 29.33 10.85 -21.57
C LEU A 76 30.22 11.08 -20.35
N ASN A 77 31.10 12.09 -20.43
CA ASN A 77 32.04 12.41 -19.35
C ASN A 77 31.38 13.32 -18.29
N GLY A 78 31.82 13.24 -17.03
CA GLY A 78 31.42 14.19 -15.97
C GLY A 78 30.13 13.87 -15.21
N PHE A 79 29.53 12.70 -15.43
CA PHE A 79 28.27 12.29 -14.77
C PHE A 79 28.47 11.23 -13.68
N THR A 80 29.67 10.68 -13.61
CA THR A 80 30.07 9.52 -12.82
C THR A 80 31.42 9.79 -12.15
N GLN A 81 31.70 9.14 -11.03
CA GLN A 81 32.88 9.40 -10.21
C GLN A 81 34.16 8.75 -10.77
N ASP A 82 34.06 7.48 -11.18
CA ASP A 82 35.24 6.67 -11.50
C ASP A 82 35.53 6.60 -12.99
N GLU A 83 34.50 6.31 -13.81
CA GLU A 83 34.61 6.06 -15.24
C GLU A 83 33.50 6.78 -16.01
N PRO A 84 33.73 7.24 -17.25
CA PRO A 84 32.69 7.88 -18.07
C PRO A 84 31.47 6.99 -18.29
N LEU A 85 30.26 7.55 -18.32
CA LEU A 85 29.08 6.79 -18.69
C LEU A 85 29.18 6.37 -20.16
N VAL A 86 29.28 5.06 -20.41
CA VAL A 86 29.42 4.48 -21.75
C VAL A 86 28.26 3.52 -21.99
N GLY A 87 27.61 3.65 -23.14
CA GLY A 87 26.59 2.70 -23.54
C GLY A 87 26.19 2.80 -24.99
N HIS A 88 25.39 1.81 -25.40
CA HIS A 88 24.86 1.66 -26.74
C HIS A 88 23.36 1.97 -26.74
N PHE A 89 22.96 2.99 -27.48
CA PHE A 89 21.55 3.32 -27.67
C PHE A 89 20.96 2.54 -28.84
N ASN A 90 19.71 2.08 -28.68
CA ASN A 90 18.91 1.47 -29.74
C ASN A 90 17.64 2.29 -29.96
N ASP A 91 17.68 3.23 -30.90
CA ASP A 91 16.62 4.24 -31.12
C ASP A 91 16.19 4.93 -29.81
N GLY A 92 17.18 5.26 -28.98
CA GLY A 92 16.95 5.71 -27.62
C GLY A 92 17.02 7.22 -27.46
N THR A 93 16.86 7.66 -26.21
CA THR A 93 16.85 9.08 -25.85
C THR A 93 17.82 9.34 -24.71
N PHE A 94 18.41 10.54 -24.69
CA PHE A 94 19.20 11.03 -23.57
C PHE A 94 18.98 12.53 -23.44
N ARG A 95 18.69 13.00 -22.24
CA ARG A 95 18.52 14.41 -21.94
C ARG A 95 19.28 14.76 -20.67
N LEU A 96 20.04 15.83 -20.77
CA LEU A 96 20.73 16.47 -19.68
C LEU A 96 20.02 17.78 -19.35
N TYR A 97 19.57 17.92 -18.11
CA TYR A 97 19.07 19.18 -17.58
C TYR A 97 20.00 19.65 -16.47
N LYS A 98 20.57 20.86 -16.62
CA LYS A 98 21.34 21.52 -15.57
C LYS A 98 20.53 22.69 -15.03
N SER A 99 20.26 22.71 -13.74
CA SER A 99 19.62 23.87 -13.10
C SER A 99 20.62 25.04 -13.05
N ASN A 100 20.17 26.22 -13.47
CA ASN A 100 20.98 27.44 -13.44
C ASN A 100 21.28 27.91 -12.01
N GLU A 101 20.44 27.54 -11.03
CA GLU A 101 20.51 28.04 -9.65
C GLU A 101 21.30 27.11 -8.73
N SER A 102 21.03 25.80 -8.80
CA SER A 102 21.60 24.82 -7.85
C SER A 102 22.81 24.06 -8.38
N LYS A 103 23.17 24.22 -9.66
CA LYS A 103 24.14 23.37 -10.39
C LYS A 103 23.82 21.86 -10.35
N GLN A 104 22.62 21.49 -9.90
CA GLN A 104 22.17 20.12 -9.89
C GLN A 104 21.87 19.66 -11.32
N ILE A 105 22.11 18.37 -11.53
CA ILE A 105 21.98 17.71 -12.82
C ILE A 105 20.86 16.67 -12.74
N GLU A 106 19.96 16.73 -13.72
CA GLU A 106 19.00 15.66 -13.99
C GLU A 106 19.39 14.92 -15.27
N LEU A 107 19.40 13.60 -15.18
CA LEU A 107 19.67 12.69 -16.29
C LEU A 107 18.41 11.92 -16.62
N VAL A 108 18.00 11.96 -17.88
CA VAL A 108 16.88 11.17 -18.40
C VAL A 108 17.37 10.39 -19.60
N PHE A 109 17.30 9.07 -19.59
CA PHE A 109 17.69 8.28 -20.75
C PHE A 109 16.93 6.98 -20.91
N SER A 110 16.82 6.52 -22.15
CA SER A 110 16.00 5.35 -22.48
C SER A 110 16.57 4.51 -23.61
N ARG A 111 16.23 3.21 -23.63
CA ARG A 111 16.62 2.24 -24.67
C ARG A 111 18.12 2.20 -24.86
N MET A 112 18.83 1.97 -23.74
CA MET A 112 20.28 2.00 -23.66
C MET A 112 20.79 0.73 -23.01
N TYR A 113 21.83 0.14 -23.58
CA TYR A 113 22.64 -0.88 -22.93
C TYR A 113 23.90 -0.24 -22.35
N LEU A 114 24.07 -0.29 -21.03
CA LEU A 114 25.24 0.20 -20.32
C LEU A 114 26.33 -0.88 -20.29
N THR A 115 27.57 -0.50 -20.58
CA THR A 115 28.66 -1.49 -20.75
C THR A 115 29.42 -1.82 -19.46
N HIS A 116 29.18 -1.06 -18.39
CA HIS A 116 29.86 -1.20 -17.10
C HIS A 116 29.03 -0.57 -15.98
N GLY A 117 29.41 -0.86 -14.73
CA GLY A 117 28.83 -0.27 -13.52
C GLY A 117 29.00 1.23 -13.47
N LEU A 118 28.00 1.95 -12.99
CA LEU A 118 28.05 3.41 -12.87
C LEU A 118 28.02 3.80 -11.41
N TYR A 119 28.84 4.78 -11.02
CA TYR A 119 28.70 5.48 -9.75
C TYR A 119 28.45 6.95 -10.02
N PHE A 120 27.20 7.39 -9.82
CA PHE A 120 26.78 8.74 -10.15
C PHE A 120 27.51 9.79 -9.29
N HIS A 121 27.91 10.89 -9.93
CA HIS A 121 28.59 11.99 -9.27
C HIS A 121 27.64 12.77 -8.33
N SER A 122 28.17 13.41 -7.30
CA SER A 122 27.40 14.10 -6.24
C SER A 122 26.58 15.32 -6.71
N ASN A 123 26.79 15.78 -7.93
CA ASN A 123 26.03 16.86 -8.56
C ASN A 123 24.77 16.35 -9.29
N ILE A 124 24.60 15.03 -9.43
CA ILE A 124 23.38 14.42 -9.97
C ILE A 124 22.33 14.39 -8.86
N SER A 125 21.19 15.03 -9.07
CA SER A 125 20.07 15.01 -8.12
C SER A 125 18.94 14.08 -8.56
N ARG A 126 18.82 13.81 -9.86
CA ARG A 126 17.72 13.02 -10.42
C ARG A 126 18.18 12.14 -11.57
N VAL A 127 17.75 10.87 -11.53
CA VAL A 127 18.04 9.89 -12.57
C VAL A 127 16.74 9.21 -13.00
N VAL A 128 16.40 9.32 -14.28
CA VAL A 128 15.24 8.65 -14.88
C VAL A 128 15.72 7.75 -16.01
N MET A 129 15.42 6.46 -15.91
CA MET A 129 15.78 5.44 -16.90
C MET A 129 14.54 4.70 -17.39
N SER A 130 14.46 4.41 -18.68
CA SER A 130 13.39 3.55 -19.24
C SER A 130 13.93 2.59 -20.30
N CYS A 131 13.61 1.30 -20.22
CA CYS A 131 14.19 0.26 -21.10
C CYS A 131 15.73 0.31 -21.09
N VAL A 132 16.34 0.40 -19.90
CA VAL A 132 17.80 0.42 -19.75
C VAL A 132 18.26 -0.89 -19.13
N SER A 133 19.25 -1.52 -19.77
CA SER A 133 19.85 -2.76 -19.32
C SER A 133 21.34 -2.55 -19.02
N ILE A 134 21.82 -3.12 -17.93
CA ILE A 134 23.24 -3.23 -17.61
C ILE A 134 23.58 -4.72 -17.50
N ASP A 135 24.85 -5.06 -17.72
CA ASP A 135 25.30 -6.43 -17.46
C ASP A 135 25.03 -6.81 -15.99
N PRO A 136 24.51 -8.03 -15.70
CA PRO A 136 24.22 -8.49 -14.35
C PRO A 136 25.41 -8.50 -13.38
N GLU A 137 26.65 -8.50 -13.88
CA GLU A 137 27.86 -8.40 -13.03
C GLU A 137 28.09 -6.97 -12.49
N PHE A 138 27.40 -5.98 -13.04
CA PHE A 138 27.57 -4.57 -12.69
C PHE A 138 26.41 -4.01 -11.88
N SER A 139 26.67 -2.88 -11.22
CA SER A 139 25.70 -2.15 -10.40
C SER A 139 25.65 -0.67 -10.76
N LEU A 140 24.47 -0.08 -10.55
CA LEU A 140 24.23 1.36 -10.54
C LEU A 140 24.28 1.84 -9.09
N LYS A 141 25.30 2.63 -8.77
CA LYS A 141 25.52 3.22 -7.46
C LYS A 141 25.01 4.66 -7.43
N PHE A 142 24.08 4.92 -6.51
CA PHE A 142 23.45 6.20 -6.28
C PHE A 142 24.00 6.83 -5.00
N ASN A 143 24.56 8.02 -5.09
CA ASN A 143 25.11 8.72 -3.92
C ASN A 143 23.99 9.36 -3.06
N GLU A 144 24.38 9.88 -1.89
CA GLU A 144 23.45 10.47 -0.91
C GLU A 144 22.75 11.76 -1.36
N TYR A 145 23.21 12.43 -2.42
CA TYR A 145 22.64 13.68 -2.94
C TYR A 145 21.50 13.43 -3.94
N ILE A 146 21.29 12.18 -4.34
CA ILE A 146 20.21 11.82 -5.25
C ILE A 146 18.87 11.94 -4.52
N THR A 147 18.02 12.78 -5.09
CA THR A 147 16.68 13.09 -4.60
C THR A 147 15.62 12.26 -5.29
N GLU A 148 15.86 11.77 -6.50
CA GLU A 148 14.89 10.97 -7.25
C GLU A 148 15.58 9.95 -8.16
N VAL A 149 15.12 8.70 -8.08
CA VAL A 149 15.47 7.63 -9.02
C VAL A 149 14.17 7.03 -9.55
N SER A 150 13.97 7.06 -10.86
CA SER A 150 12.82 6.42 -11.50
C SER A 150 13.30 5.51 -12.62
N LEU A 151 12.99 4.22 -12.51
CA LEU A 151 13.39 3.19 -13.44
C LEU A 151 12.14 2.49 -13.94
N ASP A 152 12.02 2.40 -15.26
CA ASP A 152 10.90 1.80 -15.95
C ASP A 152 11.41 0.71 -16.89
N ASN A 153 11.04 -0.55 -16.65
CA ASN A 153 11.49 -1.69 -17.43
C ASN A 153 13.02 -1.75 -17.56
N CYS A 154 13.72 -1.74 -16.42
CA CYS A 154 15.17 -1.68 -16.36
C CYS A 154 15.75 -2.97 -15.79
N THR A 155 16.81 -3.48 -16.41
CA THR A 155 17.54 -4.65 -15.90
C THR A 155 18.85 -4.19 -15.29
N CYS A 156 18.96 -4.18 -13.96
CA CYS A 156 20.13 -3.69 -13.26
C CYS A 156 20.17 -4.06 -11.78
N ASN A 157 21.38 -4.08 -11.22
CA ASN A 157 21.57 -4.07 -9.76
C ASN A 157 21.66 -2.63 -9.27
N LEU A 158 20.87 -2.25 -8.28
CA LEU A 158 20.87 -0.92 -7.67
C LEU A 158 21.59 -0.96 -6.33
N CYS A 159 22.45 0.01 -6.07
CA CYS A 159 23.11 0.22 -4.78
C CYS A 159 22.95 1.68 -4.36
N PHE A 160 22.42 1.94 -3.17
CA PHE A 160 22.23 3.31 -2.67
C PHE A 160 23.18 3.59 -1.50
N GLU A 161 23.98 4.63 -1.60
CA GLU A 161 24.84 5.08 -0.49
C GLU A 161 24.02 5.71 0.62
N ASN A 162 24.43 5.46 1.87
CA ASN A 162 23.74 5.95 3.08
C ASN A 162 22.25 5.54 3.15
N LEU A 163 21.90 4.47 2.45
CA LEU A 163 20.61 3.80 2.43
C LEU A 163 20.86 2.29 2.61
N PRO A 164 21.38 1.87 3.79
CA PRO A 164 21.82 0.50 4.03
C PRO A 164 20.71 -0.55 3.82
N CYS A 165 19.46 -0.11 3.96
CA CYS A 165 18.25 -0.86 3.72
C CYS A 165 17.92 -1.13 2.23
N LEU A 166 18.57 -0.43 1.30
CA LEU A 166 18.47 -0.59 -0.16
C LEU A 166 19.82 -0.99 -0.78
N ASN A 167 20.71 -1.64 -0.01
CA ASN A 167 22.10 -1.88 -0.41
C ASN A 167 22.25 -2.65 -1.72
N GLN A 168 21.30 -3.54 -2.05
CA GLN A 168 21.27 -4.21 -3.33
C GLN A 168 19.83 -4.59 -3.71
N ILE A 169 19.32 -4.03 -4.81
CA ILE A 169 18.07 -4.48 -5.44
C ILE A 169 18.40 -4.94 -6.84
N ARG A 170 18.11 -6.20 -7.15
CA ARG A 170 18.26 -6.76 -8.50
C ARG A 170 16.94 -6.61 -9.24
N LEU A 171 16.95 -5.83 -10.30
CA LEU A 171 15.85 -5.71 -11.26
C LEU A 171 16.17 -6.60 -12.45
N GLU A 172 15.31 -7.58 -12.70
CA GLU A 172 15.40 -8.45 -13.87
C GLU A 172 14.27 -8.17 -14.86
N GLU A 173 14.55 -8.38 -16.14
CA GLU A 173 13.51 -8.35 -17.17
C GLU A 173 12.56 -9.53 -16.94
N SER A 174 11.27 -9.26 -16.76
CA SER A 174 10.28 -10.33 -16.66
C SER A 174 10.22 -11.04 -18.00
N SER A 175 10.51 -12.34 -18.01
CA SER A 175 10.54 -13.19 -19.20
C SER A 175 9.14 -13.51 -19.77
N PHE A 176 8.09 -12.92 -19.19
CA PHE A 176 6.69 -13.14 -19.52
C PHE A 176 6.10 -11.78 -19.88
N GLY A 177 5.28 -11.71 -20.94
CA GLY A 177 4.68 -10.48 -21.49
C GLY A 177 3.68 -9.77 -20.55
N GLU A 178 4.14 -9.45 -19.35
CA GLU A 178 3.47 -8.90 -18.18
C GLU A 178 3.92 -7.45 -17.94
N PRO A 179 3.21 -6.68 -17.06
CA PRO A 179 3.17 -5.22 -17.11
C PRO A 179 4.53 -4.53 -16.89
N HIS A 180 4.61 -3.27 -17.34
CA HIS A 180 5.79 -2.42 -17.17
C HIS A 180 6.30 -2.42 -15.72
N GLN A 181 7.50 -2.97 -15.53
CA GLN A 181 8.21 -2.93 -14.25
C GLN A 181 8.50 -1.48 -13.87
N ASN A 182 8.24 -1.09 -12.62
CA ASN A 182 8.57 0.24 -12.14
C ASN A 182 9.31 0.18 -10.80
N PHE A 183 10.34 1.01 -10.67
CA PHE A 183 10.99 1.31 -9.41
C PHE A 183 11.11 2.84 -9.30
N CYS A 184 10.55 3.41 -8.25
CA CYS A 184 10.60 4.85 -8.00
C CYS A 184 10.97 5.13 -6.56
N PHE A 185 12.07 5.84 -6.37
CA PHE A 185 12.51 6.38 -5.10
C PHE A 185 12.49 7.90 -5.16
N LYS A 186 11.86 8.54 -4.17
CA LYS A 186 11.86 9.99 -4.04
C LYS A 186 12.15 10.42 -2.62
N ARG A 187 13.12 11.31 -2.48
CA ARG A 187 13.51 11.98 -1.24
C ARG A 187 13.02 13.42 -1.28
N SER A 188 12.33 13.83 -0.22
CA SER A 188 11.99 15.23 0.05
C SER A 188 13.01 15.84 1.02
N ASP A 189 13.24 17.15 0.90
CA ASP A 189 14.21 17.89 1.72
C ASP A 189 13.86 17.88 3.23
N GLU A 190 12.59 17.62 3.60
CA GLU A 190 12.09 17.71 4.98
C GLU A 190 11.71 16.35 5.63
N ARG A 191 12.16 15.21 5.08
CA ARG A 191 11.94 13.83 5.58
C ARG A 191 10.52 13.28 5.50
N ILE A 192 10.13 12.97 4.28
CA ILE A 192 9.37 11.75 3.96
C ILE A 192 10.06 11.14 2.72
N ARG A 193 10.54 9.89 2.79
CA ARG A 193 11.04 9.17 1.61
C ARG A 193 9.95 8.23 1.13
N HIS A 194 9.60 8.38 -0.14
CA HIS A 194 8.58 7.60 -0.82
C HIS A 194 9.26 6.55 -1.69
N LEU A 195 8.89 5.28 -1.50
CA LEU A 195 9.32 4.16 -2.33
C LEU A 195 8.09 3.53 -2.98
N SER A 196 8.07 3.54 -4.31
CA SER A 196 7.09 2.81 -5.08
C SER A 196 7.77 1.76 -5.95
N MET A 197 7.21 0.55 -5.94
CA MET A 197 7.68 -0.58 -6.73
C MET A 197 6.49 -1.27 -7.37
N SER A 198 6.61 -1.67 -8.63
CA SER A 198 5.56 -2.45 -9.28
C SER A 198 6.08 -3.53 -10.22
N ASN A 199 5.36 -4.66 -10.27
CA ASN A 199 5.64 -5.80 -11.14
C ASN A 199 7.06 -6.36 -10.93
N LEU A 200 7.41 -6.63 -9.66
CA LEU A 200 8.73 -7.17 -9.30
C LEU A 200 8.62 -8.53 -8.61
N MET A 201 9.56 -9.40 -8.94
CA MET A 201 9.85 -10.60 -8.18
C MET A 201 11.04 -10.33 -7.26
N ILE A 202 10.86 -10.58 -5.96
CA ILE A 202 11.86 -10.38 -4.92
C ILE A 202 12.31 -11.77 -4.43
N GLU A 203 13.57 -12.11 -4.71
CA GLU A 203 14.16 -13.41 -4.34
C GLU A 203 14.93 -13.38 -3.01
N GLU A 204 15.26 -12.19 -2.53
CA GLU A 204 16.05 -11.99 -1.32
C GLU A 204 15.28 -11.23 -0.25
N THR A 205 15.72 -11.33 1.00
CA THR A 205 15.12 -10.59 2.09
C THR A 205 15.52 -9.13 2.03
N ILE A 206 14.53 -8.23 2.01
CA ILE A 206 14.74 -6.78 2.03
C ILE A 206 14.31 -6.25 3.39
N ASN A 207 15.16 -5.45 4.03
CA ASN A 207 14.85 -4.80 5.30
C ASN A 207 14.86 -3.29 5.12
N PHE A 208 13.68 -2.67 5.06
CA PHE A 208 13.58 -1.23 4.97
C PHE A 208 13.87 -0.58 6.33
N GLY A 209 14.72 0.45 6.31
CA GLY A 209 15.10 1.22 7.49
C GLY A 209 14.15 2.39 7.76
N PRO A 210 14.36 3.13 8.86
CA PRO A 210 13.50 4.21 9.32
C PRO A 210 13.49 5.43 8.38
N GLU A 211 14.36 5.42 7.37
CA GLU A 211 14.46 6.52 6.43
C GLU A 211 13.31 6.54 5.43
N ILE A 212 12.69 5.39 5.13
CA ILE A 212 11.56 5.25 4.22
C ILE A 212 10.28 5.17 5.03
N GLN A 213 9.35 6.08 4.74
CA GLN A 213 8.13 6.23 5.54
C GLN A 213 6.88 5.88 4.72
N ASP A 214 6.91 6.10 3.40
CA ASP A 214 5.77 5.84 2.53
C ASP A 214 6.14 4.76 1.53
N PHE A 215 5.39 3.66 1.54
CA PHE A 215 5.59 2.50 0.68
C PHE A 215 4.37 2.28 -0.19
N LYS A 216 4.59 2.10 -1.50
CA LYS A 216 3.53 1.75 -2.45
C LYS A 216 3.98 0.60 -3.35
N PHE A 217 3.50 -0.60 -3.06
CA PHE A 217 3.83 -1.82 -3.78
C PHE A 217 2.62 -2.32 -4.55
N ASP A 218 2.84 -2.63 -5.82
CA ASP A 218 1.83 -3.10 -6.75
C ASP A 218 2.34 -4.35 -7.49
N ASN A 219 1.63 -5.47 -7.38
CA ASN A 219 1.99 -6.74 -7.99
C ASN A 219 3.45 -7.16 -7.66
N ILE A 220 3.80 -7.14 -6.37
CA ILE A 220 5.11 -7.60 -5.87
C ILE A 220 4.99 -9.06 -5.43
N ILE A 221 5.89 -9.92 -5.92
CA ILE A 221 5.95 -11.34 -5.56
C ILE A 221 7.24 -11.60 -4.78
N VAL A 222 7.12 -11.91 -3.49
CA VAL A 222 8.26 -12.32 -2.66
C VAL A 222 8.36 -13.85 -2.65
N SER A 223 9.49 -14.39 -3.10
CA SER A 223 9.65 -15.82 -3.35
C SER A 223 10.31 -16.60 -2.19
N GLY A 224 9.97 -17.88 -2.11
CA GLY A 224 10.59 -18.83 -1.18
C GLY A 224 10.46 -18.42 0.29
N SER A 225 11.58 -18.47 1.02
CA SER A 225 11.64 -18.11 2.44
C SER A 225 11.93 -16.63 2.69
N SER A 226 12.16 -15.85 1.62
CA SER A 226 12.48 -14.41 1.71
C SER A 226 11.28 -13.61 2.20
N HIS A 227 11.54 -12.40 2.71
CA HIS A 227 10.49 -11.49 3.17
C HIS A 227 10.89 -10.03 2.95
N ILE A 228 9.90 -9.16 2.93
CA ILE A 228 10.11 -7.71 2.99
C ILE A 228 9.75 -7.23 4.39
N SER A 229 10.67 -6.54 5.08
CA SER A 229 10.41 -5.93 6.39
C SER A 229 10.35 -4.41 6.32
N PHE A 230 9.43 -3.85 7.11
CA PHE A 230 9.21 -2.41 7.24
C PHE A 230 9.60 -1.96 8.65
N ASP A 231 10.23 -0.78 8.75
CA ASP A 231 10.56 -0.15 10.03
C ASP A 231 9.31 0.35 10.76
N GLU A 232 9.33 0.37 12.09
CA GLU A 232 8.21 0.82 12.94
C GLU A 232 7.79 2.28 12.70
N ASN A 233 8.65 3.11 12.10
CA ASN A 233 8.41 4.52 11.85
C ASN A 233 7.74 4.82 10.50
N PHE A 234 7.18 3.82 9.81
CA PHE A 234 6.43 4.06 8.57
C PHE A 234 5.18 4.93 8.83
N ASN A 235 4.81 5.72 7.83
CA ASN A 235 3.59 6.54 7.81
C ASN A 235 2.51 5.91 6.92
N GLU A 236 2.90 5.37 5.77
CA GLU A 236 1.96 4.80 4.80
C GLU A 236 2.52 3.51 4.20
N LEU A 237 1.68 2.49 4.11
CA LEU A 237 1.97 1.23 3.42
C LEU A 237 0.77 0.85 2.57
N GLU A 238 0.96 0.79 1.26
CA GLU A 238 0.00 0.25 0.29
C GLU A 238 0.59 -1.03 -0.33
N LEU A 239 -0.09 -2.17 -0.19
CA LEU A 239 0.21 -3.42 -0.88
C LEU A 239 -1.00 -3.81 -1.73
N ASN A 240 -0.85 -3.77 -3.06
CA ASN A 240 -1.88 -4.12 -4.04
C ASN A 240 -1.38 -5.28 -4.90
N ASP A 241 -2.20 -6.29 -5.09
CA ASP A 241 -1.88 -7.55 -5.80
C ASP A 241 -0.56 -8.22 -5.35
N CYS A 242 -0.13 -7.96 -4.11
CA CYS A 242 1.12 -8.48 -3.57
C CYS A 242 0.98 -9.92 -3.06
N LYS A 243 2.07 -10.69 -3.18
CA LYS A 243 2.19 -12.08 -2.71
C LYS A 243 3.49 -12.34 -1.98
N GLY A 244 3.47 -13.31 -1.07
CA GLY A 244 4.63 -13.75 -0.30
C GLY A 244 4.64 -13.22 1.13
N ARG A 245 5.82 -13.12 1.74
CA ARG A 245 5.97 -12.84 3.18
C ARG A 245 6.33 -11.37 3.43
N PHE A 246 5.56 -10.73 4.29
CA PHE A 246 5.77 -9.36 4.71
C PHE A 246 5.89 -9.28 6.23
N LYS A 247 6.90 -8.57 6.72
CA LYS A 247 7.07 -8.27 8.14
C LYS A 247 6.64 -6.83 8.39
N ILE A 248 5.37 -6.68 8.76
CA ILE A 248 4.74 -5.39 9.03
C ILE A 248 4.66 -5.22 10.55
N PRO A 249 5.23 -4.15 11.12
CA PRO A 249 5.14 -3.89 12.56
C PRO A 249 3.69 -3.92 13.05
N GLY A 250 3.40 -4.78 14.03
CA GLY A 250 2.07 -4.94 14.61
C GLY A 250 1.05 -5.69 13.73
N ILE A 251 1.42 -6.26 12.58
CA ILE A 251 0.54 -7.13 11.79
C ILE A 251 1.26 -8.42 11.41
N PHE A 252 0.71 -9.57 11.84
CA PHE A 252 1.31 -10.87 11.56
C PHE A 252 0.28 -12.00 11.59
N SER A 253 0.61 -13.11 10.95
CA SER A 253 -0.13 -14.37 11.01
C SER A 253 0.58 -15.43 11.86
N ASP A 254 1.90 -15.30 12.00
CA ASP A 254 2.77 -16.21 12.75
C ASP A 254 3.53 -15.44 13.83
N ASP A 255 3.31 -15.84 15.09
CA ASP A 255 3.87 -15.20 16.28
C ASP A 255 5.41 -15.39 16.35
N GLU A 256 5.95 -16.46 15.76
CA GLU A 256 7.40 -16.75 15.79
C GLU A 256 8.17 -15.89 14.80
N SER A 257 7.65 -15.75 13.57
CA SER A 257 8.32 -14.97 12.52
C SER A 257 7.93 -13.48 12.50
N CYS A 258 6.84 -13.10 13.18
CA CYS A 258 6.21 -11.79 13.08
C CYS A 258 5.93 -11.39 11.61
N THR A 259 5.60 -12.37 10.76
CA THR A 259 5.29 -12.14 9.34
C THR A 259 3.83 -12.42 9.05
N ILE A 260 3.31 -11.76 8.02
CA ILE A 260 2.07 -12.12 7.36
C ILE A 260 2.40 -12.72 5.99
N THR A 261 1.84 -13.90 5.73
CA THR A 261 1.98 -14.57 4.42
C THR A 261 0.74 -14.28 3.58
N MET A 262 0.95 -13.72 2.39
CA MET A 262 -0.08 -13.41 1.41
C MET A 262 -0.03 -14.46 0.30
N ASP A 263 -0.81 -15.53 0.45
CA ASP A 263 -0.82 -16.67 -0.50
C ASP A 263 -1.73 -16.43 -1.73
N GLY A 264 -2.75 -15.57 -1.57
CA GLY A 264 -3.65 -15.13 -2.64
C GLY A 264 -3.36 -13.71 -3.11
N ASN A 265 -3.99 -13.29 -4.21
CA ASN A 265 -3.99 -11.86 -4.59
C ASN A 265 -4.72 -11.07 -3.50
N VAL A 266 -4.00 -10.13 -2.90
CA VAL A 266 -4.59 -9.11 -2.04
C VAL A 266 -4.97 -7.94 -2.92
N ASP A 267 -6.26 -7.65 -3.11
CA ASP A 267 -6.67 -6.53 -3.97
C ASP A 267 -6.12 -5.22 -3.42
N ARG A 268 -6.33 -4.98 -2.12
CA ARG A 268 -5.86 -3.76 -1.46
C ARG A 268 -5.60 -3.98 0.03
N PHE A 269 -4.38 -3.68 0.47
CA PHE A 269 -3.99 -3.60 1.88
C PHE A 269 -3.33 -2.24 2.13
N GLU A 270 -4.01 -1.38 2.89
CA GLU A 270 -3.49 -0.07 3.26
C GLU A 270 -3.39 0.11 4.76
N ILE A 271 -2.28 0.71 5.21
CA ILE A 271 -2.09 1.18 6.58
C ILE A 271 -1.61 2.62 6.52
N ARG A 272 -2.31 3.52 7.21
CA ARG A 272 -1.96 4.94 7.28
C ARG A 272 -1.87 5.41 8.72
N ARG A 273 -0.73 6.00 9.09
CA ARG A 273 -0.51 6.66 10.36
C ARG A 273 -1.26 7.98 10.39
N THR A 274 -2.02 8.18 11.45
CA THR A 274 -2.78 9.41 11.71
C THR A 274 -1.92 10.40 12.49
N LYS A 275 -2.40 11.66 12.58
CA LYS A 275 -1.73 12.72 13.36
C LYS A 275 -1.57 12.44 14.86
N ASN A 276 -2.30 11.47 15.40
CA ASN A 276 -2.29 11.10 16.82
C ASN A 276 -1.50 9.81 17.09
N ASP A 277 -0.64 9.38 16.16
CA ASP A 277 0.10 8.11 16.25
C ASP A 277 -0.76 6.84 16.35
N SER A 278 -2.05 6.94 16.02
CA SER A 278 -2.92 5.80 15.72
C SER A 278 -2.91 5.46 14.22
N PHE A 279 -3.38 4.29 13.83
CA PHE A 279 -3.41 3.82 12.44
C PHE A 279 -4.84 3.63 11.93
N ASP A 280 -5.05 4.00 10.67
CA ASP A 280 -6.21 3.60 9.88
C ASP A 280 -5.78 2.42 8.99
N ILE A 281 -6.53 1.30 9.02
CA ILE A 281 -6.29 0.10 8.23
C ILE A 281 -7.48 -0.13 7.29
N LEU A 282 -7.19 -0.40 6.02
CA LEU A 282 -8.16 -0.87 5.03
C LEU A 282 -7.63 -2.15 4.39
N ILE A 283 -8.40 -3.23 4.46
CA ILE A 283 -8.11 -4.48 3.76
C ILE A 283 -9.32 -4.86 2.90
N VAL A 284 -9.09 -5.10 1.62
CA VAL A 284 -10.09 -5.52 0.63
C VAL A 284 -9.59 -6.78 -0.05
N ILE A 285 -10.42 -7.83 -0.05
CA ILE A 285 -10.14 -9.14 -0.66
C ILE A 285 -8.79 -9.68 -0.18
N PHE A 286 -8.82 -10.40 0.93
CA PHE A 286 -7.63 -10.91 1.59
C PHE A 286 -7.88 -12.29 2.16
N SER A 287 -6.94 -13.20 1.93
CA SER A 287 -7.01 -14.57 2.43
C SER A 287 -5.77 -14.89 3.25
N VAL A 288 -5.96 -15.30 4.51
CA VAL A 288 -4.89 -15.71 5.40
C VAL A 288 -5.40 -16.74 6.42
N ASP A 289 -4.54 -17.58 6.98
CA ASP A 289 -4.95 -18.50 8.04
C ASP A 289 -5.34 -17.76 9.35
N LYS A 290 -4.47 -16.87 9.80
CA LYS A 290 -4.62 -16.09 11.03
C LYS A 290 -4.22 -14.65 10.77
N LEU A 291 -4.94 -13.68 11.35
CA LEU A 291 -4.56 -12.27 11.29
C LEU A 291 -4.51 -11.70 12.71
N ILE A 292 -3.35 -11.19 13.10
CA ILE A 292 -3.16 -10.52 14.38
C ILE A 292 -2.82 -9.07 14.13
N ILE A 293 -3.46 -8.18 14.89
CA ILE A 293 -3.24 -6.74 14.84
C ILE A 293 -2.94 -6.22 16.24
N GLU A 294 -1.70 -5.76 16.41
CA GLU A 294 -1.09 -5.28 17.66
C GLU A 294 -0.58 -3.83 17.50
N MET A 295 -1.46 -2.93 17.11
CA MET A 295 -1.14 -1.51 16.94
C MET A 295 -2.26 -0.62 17.45
N ASN A 296 -2.00 0.65 17.73
CA ASN A 296 -3.04 1.59 18.14
C ASN A 296 -3.93 1.93 16.95
N LEU A 297 -5.19 1.52 16.96
CA LEU A 297 -6.09 1.68 15.81
C LEU A 297 -7.03 2.86 16.04
N LYS A 298 -7.28 3.62 14.97
CA LYS A 298 -8.37 4.57 14.90
C LYS A 298 -9.53 3.96 14.10
N THR A 299 -9.26 3.53 12.87
CA THR A 299 -10.25 2.93 11.98
C THR A 299 -9.71 1.62 11.41
N VAL A 300 -10.53 0.59 11.38
CA VAL A 300 -10.23 -0.68 10.72
C VAL A 300 -11.39 -1.03 9.82
N GLU A 301 -11.11 -1.23 8.54
CA GLU A 301 -12.09 -1.60 7.55
C GLU A 301 -11.70 -2.91 6.85
N PHE A 302 -12.58 -3.89 6.90
CA PHE A 302 -12.42 -5.21 6.28
C PHE A 302 -13.53 -5.45 5.26
N TYR A 303 -13.18 -5.71 4.01
CA TYR A 303 -14.11 -6.03 2.94
C TYR A 303 -13.75 -7.34 2.27
N ASN A 304 -14.67 -8.31 2.28
CA ASN A 304 -14.51 -9.63 1.65
C ASN A 304 -13.25 -10.36 2.11
N ILE A 305 -13.10 -10.51 3.43
CA ILE A 305 -11.93 -11.16 4.02
C ILE A 305 -12.24 -12.62 4.33
N GLU A 306 -11.37 -13.51 3.85
CA GLU A 306 -11.40 -14.94 4.10
C GLU A 306 -10.27 -15.31 5.08
N VAL A 307 -10.56 -15.29 6.39
CA VAL A 307 -9.61 -15.77 7.40
C VAL A 307 -10.04 -17.13 7.92
N ILE A 308 -9.16 -18.13 7.84
CA ILE A 308 -9.50 -19.52 8.15
C ILE A 308 -9.75 -19.71 9.65
N THR A 309 -8.85 -19.19 10.48
CA THR A 309 -8.83 -19.48 11.92
C THR A 309 -9.41 -18.33 12.73
N ILE A 310 -8.72 -17.19 12.78
CA ILE A 310 -9.11 -16.07 13.66
C ILE A 310 -8.50 -14.74 13.21
N VAL A 311 -9.29 -13.67 13.36
CA VAL A 311 -8.79 -12.30 13.42
C VAL A 311 -8.72 -11.87 14.89
N LEU A 312 -7.51 -11.57 15.36
CA LEU A 312 -7.24 -11.18 16.74
C LEU A 312 -6.73 -9.74 16.79
N ILE A 313 -7.49 -8.85 17.42
CA ILE A 313 -7.10 -7.45 17.64
C ILE A 313 -6.77 -7.29 19.13
N THR A 314 -5.49 -7.21 19.48
CA THR A 314 -5.04 -7.20 20.89
C THR A 314 -4.86 -5.79 21.48
N THR A 315 -5.07 -4.75 20.67
CA THR A 315 -4.92 -3.36 21.09
C THR A 315 -6.02 -2.88 22.04
N HIS A 316 -5.69 -1.86 22.84
CA HIS A 316 -6.65 -1.12 23.65
C HIS A 316 -7.42 -0.05 22.86
N GLN A 317 -6.85 0.38 21.73
CA GLN A 317 -7.34 1.49 20.93
C GLN A 317 -7.88 1.02 19.58
N CYS A 318 -9.18 1.22 19.34
CA CYS A 318 -9.85 1.07 18.07
C CYS A 318 -11.15 1.88 18.14
N GLU A 319 -11.25 3.01 17.43
CA GLU A 319 -12.44 3.85 17.49
C GLU A 319 -13.54 3.34 16.56
N ASN A 320 -13.20 2.89 15.36
CA ASN A 320 -14.14 2.45 14.34
C ASN A 320 -13.72 1.10 13.79
N LEU A 321 -14.61 0.11 13.86
CA LEU A 321 -14.46 -1.17 13.19
C LEU A 321 -15.57 -1.33 12.16
N ILE A 322 -15.22 -1.53 10.90
CA ILE A 322 -16.15 -1.75 9.80
C ILE A 322 -15.79 -3.07 9.14
N MET A 323 -16.76 -3.97 9.02
CA MET A 323 -16.55 -5.29 8.44
C MET A 323 -17.70 -5.62 7.50
N CYS A 324 -17.37 -6.02 6.28
CA CYS A 324 -18.29 -6.36 5.22
C CYS A 324 -17.83 -7.65 4.53
N GLY A 325 -18.69 -8.66 4.40
CA GLY A 325 -18.33 -9.89 3.68
C GLY A 325 -17.29 -10.70 4.45
N PHE A 326 -17.45 -10.81 5.76
CA PHE A 326 -16.43 -11.37 6.65
C PHE A 326 -16.90 -12.73 7.18
N ASN A 327 -16.09 -13.76 6.97
CA ASN A 327 -16.40 -15.14 7.32
C ASN A 327 -15.30 -15.75 8.20
N CYS A 328 -15.12 -15.21 9.41
CA CYS A 328 -14.11 -15.69 10.35
C CYS A 328 -14.53 -15.44 11.82
N THR A 329 -13.84 -16.12 12.74
CA THR A 329 -13.87 -15.78 14.16
C THR A 329 -13.16 -14.46 14.42
N LEU A 330 -13.83 -13.54 15.10
CA LEU A 330 -13.23 -12.28 15.56
C LEU A 330 -13.04 -12.30 17.08
N SER A 331 -11.84 -11.92 17.52
CA SER A 331 -11.50 -11.77 18.93
C SER A 331 -10.84 -10.42 19.17
N MET A 332 -11.39 -9.62 20.09
CA MET A 332 -10.84 -8.30 20.42
C MET A 332 -10.88 -8.06 21.93
N PRO A 333 -10.13 -8.85 22.73
CA PRO A 333 -10.34 -8.96 24.17
C PRO A 333 -10.03 -7.67 24.95
N ASN A 334 -9.27 -6.73 24.36
CA ASN A 334 -8.67 -5.61 25.08
C ASN A 334 -9.20 -4.23 24.67
N ILE A 335 -10.09 -4.15 23.68
CA ILE A 335 -10.57 -2.86 23.14
C ILE A 335 -11.47 -2.15 24.15
N VAL A 336 -11.10 -0.92 24.51
CA VAL A 336 -11.84 -0.07 25.47
C VAL A 336 -12.29 1.28 24.88
N SER A 337 -12.15 1.50 23.57
CA SER A 337 -12.30 2.82 22.93
C SER A 337 -13.25 2.85 21.73
N LEU A 338 -13.96 1.75 21.47
CA LEU A 338 -14.85 1.59 20.32
C LEU A 338 -16.00 2.61 20.35
N LYS A 339 -16.12 3.40 19.28
CA LYS A 339 -17.17 4.38 18.99
C LYS A 339 -18.09 3.92 17.83
N LYS A 340 -17.60 3.08 16.93
CA LYS A 340 -18.40 2.56 15.81
C LYS A 340 -18.06 1.11 15.55
N LEU A 341 -19.09 0.29 15.38
CA LEU A 341 -18.97 -1.10 14.97
C LEU A 341 -19.97 -1.37 13.84
N GLU A 342 -19.52 -1.41 12.60
CA GLU A 342 -20.37 -1.70 11.45
C GLU A 342 -20.09 -3.09 10.91
N LEU A 343 -21.13 -3.87 10.76
CA LEU A 343 -21.10 -5.25 10.32
C LEU A 343 -21.99 -5.39 9.08
N SER A 344 -21.55 -6.07 8.03
CA SER A 344 -22.37 -6.35 6.87
C SER A 344 -21.93 -7.65 6.19
N ASN A 345 -22.87 -8.32 5.52
CA ASN A 345 -22.70 -9.56 4.79
C ASN A 345 -21.96 -10.65 5.57
N PHE A 346 -22.50 -11.02 6.73
CA PHE A 346 -21.96 -12.09 7.56
C PHE A 346 -22.75 -13.38 7.39
N ASP A 347 -22.07 -14.45 6.99
CA ASP A 347 -22.68 -15.78 6.92
C ASP A 347 -22.40 -16.62 8.19
N ASN A 348 -21.22 -16.51 8.83
CA ASN A 348 -20.85 -17.31 10.01
C ASN A 348 -19.98 -16.55 11.05
N LEU A 349 -20.46 -15.44 11.61
CA LEU A 349 -19.70 -14.68 12.60
C LEU A 349 -19.64 -15.38 13.97
N THR A 350 -18.54 -16.06 14.31
CA THR A 350 -18.32 -16.56 15.68
C THR A 350 -17.52 -15.53 16.46
N ILE A 351 -18.10 -14.98 17.52
CA ILE A 351 -17.38 -14.05 18.40
C ILE A 351 -17.05 -14.76 19.69
N SER A 352 -15.79 -14.70 20.10
CA SER A 352 -15.35 -15.19 21.39
C SER A 352 -16.16 -14.53 22.52
N SER A 353 -16.68 -15.34 23.43
CA SER A 353 -17.48 -14.89 24.59
C SER A 353 -16.68 -14.05 25.60
N LYS A 354 -15.38 -13.84 25.38
CA LYS A 354 -14.53 -12.96 26.18
C LYS A 354 -14.80 -11.47 25.86
N MET A 355 -15.90 -11.00 26.44
CA MET A 355 -16.22 -9.65 26.92
C MET A 355 -15.64 -8.44 26.17
N PHE A 356 -16.45 -7.81 25.33
CA PHE A 356 -16.23 -6.43 24.89
C PHE A 356 -16.77 -5.48 25.95
N THR A 357 -15.99 -4.48 26.39
CA THR A 357 -16.52 -3.40 27.24
C THR A 357 -16.70 -2.15 26.38
N LEU A 358 -17.93 -1.87 25.96
CA LEU A 358 -18.24 -0.71 25.11
C LEU A 358 -18.32 0.57 25.94
N THR A 359 -17.40 1.52 25.73
CA THR A 359 -17.22 2.71 26.59
C THR A 359 -17.90 3.99 26.09
N LYS A 360 -18.46 4.02 24.87
CA LYS A 360 -19.16 5.20 24.30
C LYS A 360 -20.29 4.79 23.35
N ASP A 361 -21.05 5.76 22.83
CA ASP A 361 -21.99 5.58 21.72
C ASP A 361 -21.46 4.59 20.69
N VAL A 362 -22.17 3.50 20.42
CA VAL A 362 -21.79 2.52 19.40
C VAL A 362 -22.99 2.29 18.49
N THR A 363 -22.88 2.75 17.24
CA THR A 363 -23.86 2.40 16.20
C THR A 363 -23.47 1.05 15.60
N VAL A 364 -24.35 0.04 15.73
CA VAL A 364 -24.21 -1.28 15.11
C VAL A 364 -25.17 -1.43 13.93
N ASN A 365 -24.63 -1.40 12.72
CA ASN A 365 -25.40 -1.78 11.53
C ASN A 365 -25.05 -3.22 11.20
N VAL A 366 -26.04 -4.09 10.93
CA VAL A 366 -25.85 -5.44 10.40
C VAL A 366 -26.67 -5.55 9.12
N THR A 367 -26.07 -5.86 7.98
CA THR A 367 -26.81 -6.07 6.70
C THR A 367 -26.37 -7.39 6.05
N SER A 368 -27.16 -8.03 5.18
CA SER A 368 -26.78 -9.29 4.47
C SER A 368 -26.69 -9.09 2.96
N MET A 369 -26.00 -9.99 2.25
CA MET A 369 -26.03 -10.01 0.78
C MET A 369 -27.44 -10.43 0.30
N ASN A 370 -27.94 -9.70 -0.71
CA ASN A 370 -29.08 -9.94 -1.60
C ASN A 370 -30.35 -10.62 -1.03
N GLU A 371 -31.47 -9.90 -1.14
CA GLU A 371 -32.85 -10.34 -0.87
C GLU A 371 -33.43 -11.33 -1.91
N ASP A 372 -32.60 -11.94 -2.77
CA ASP A 372 -33.11 -12.79 -3.84
C ASP A 372 -32.98 -14.30 -3.54
N ASN A 373 -34.17 -14.90 -3.39
CA ASN A 373 -34.53 -16.32 -3.48
C ASN A 373 -34.44 -17.19 -2.21
N ASN A 374 -35.58 -17.29 -1.52
CA ASN A 374 -36.33 -18.53 -1.25
C ASN A 374 -35.51 -19.83 -1.03
N ALA A 375 -34.49 -19.80 -0.18
CA ALA A 375 -33.97 -21.01 0.44
C ALA A 375 -34.46 -21.03 1.89
N ASN A 376 -35.39 -21.94 2.17
CA ASN A 376 -35.71 -22.37 3.53
C ASN A 376 -34.44 -22.97 4.17
N LEU A 377 -33.56 -22.11 4.67
CA LEU A 377 -32.52 -22.50 5.61
C LEU A 377 -33.26 -22.87 6.89
N SER A 378 -33.46 -24.17 7.08
CA SER A 378 -33.81 -24.73 8.38
C SER A 378 -32.84 -24.17 9.39
N ALA A 379 -33.34 -23.37 10.32
CA ALA A 379 -32.60 -22.88 11.46
C ALA A 379 -32.04 -24.08 12.24
N SER A 380 -30.81 -24.48 11.92
CA SER A 380 -30.02 -25.27 12.85
C SER A 380 -29.70 -24.34 14.02
N ASP A 381 -29.92 -24.83 15.23
CA ASP A 381 -29.56 -24.18 16.51
C ASP A 381 -28.04 -24.00 16.63
N THR A 382 -27.41 -23.26 15.73
CA THR A 382 -26.03 -22.81 15.92
C THR A 382 -26.05 -21.75 17.00
N ASN A 383 -25.48 -22.11 18.16
CA ASN A 383 -25.25 -21.29 19.36
C ASN A 383 -24.29 -20.10 19.11
N VAL A 384 -24.46 -19.39 18.01
CA VAL A 384 -23.67 -18.22 17.65
C VAL A 384 -24.42 -17.00 18.17
N TYR A 385 -23.85 -16.39 19.20
CA TYR A 385 -24.44 -15.23 19.87
C TYR A 385 -23.44 -14.08 19.87
N PHE A 386 -23.93 -12.87 19.66
CA PHE A 386 -23.15 -11.65 19.85
C PHE A 386 -23.38 -11.12 21.29
N PRO A 387 -22.46 -11.28 22.25
CA PRO A 387 -22.61 -10.73 23.60
C PRO A 387 -22.30 -9.23 23.61
N ILE A 388 -23.20 -8.40 24.12
CA ILE A 388 -23.02 -6.93 24.21
C ILE A 388 -22.95 -6.48 25.68
N ILE A 389 -21.75 -6.32 26.26
CA ILE A 389 -21.62 -5.75 27.60
C ILE A 389 -21.55 -4.22 27.49
N ILE A 390 -22.60 -3.57 27.98
CA ILE A 390 -22.77 -2.11 27.96
C ILE A 390 -22.06 -1.52 29.18
N SER A 391 -20.98 -0.76 28.99
CA SER A 391 -20.41 0.01 30.12
C SER A 391 -21.35 1.14 30.55
N ASP A 392 -21.10 1.72 31.73
CA ASP A 392 -21.87 2.84 32.26
C ASP A 392 -21.79 4.13 31.42
N TYR A 393 -20.92 4.17 30.41
CA TYR A 393 -20.64 5.35 29.57
C TYR A 393 -21.14 5.21 28.12
N CYS A 394 -21.80 4.10 27.76
CA CYS A 394 -22.35 3.93 26.42
C CYS A 394 -23.64 4.75 26.27
N GLU A 395 -23.60 5.77 25.40
CA GLU A 395 -24.70 6.71 25.23
C GLU A 395 -25.81 6.15 24.31
N ASN A 396 -25.52 5.41 23.25
CA ASN A 396 -26.53 4.86 22.34
C ASN A 396 -26.04 3.55 21.71
N ILE A 397 -26.91 2.54 21.64
CA ILE A 397 -26.69 1.27 20.91
C ILE A 397 -27.82 1.09 19.94
N SER A 398 -27.52 1.02 18.65
CA SER A 398 -28.54 0.70 17.64
C SER A 398 -28.13 -0.56 16.91
N ILE A 399 -29.05 -1.49 16.71
CA ILE A 399 -28.90 -2.72 15.93
C ILE A 399 -30.06 -2.75 14.92
N PHE A 400 -29.74 -2.68 13.64
CA PHE A 400 -30.72 -2.70 12.56
C PHE A 400 -30.49 -3.88 11.63
N LYS A 401 -31.58 -4.51 11.16
CA LYS A 401 -31.58 -5.52 10.08
C LYS A 401 -30.66 -6.73 10.31
N ASN A 402 -30.47 -7.10 11.58
CA ASN A 402 -29.62 -8.25 11.91
C ASN A 402 -30.29 -9.56 11.50
N LYS A 403 -29.52 -10.55 11.00
CA LYS A 403 -29.98 -11.92 10.74
C LYS A 403 -29.36 -12.97 11.68
N ILE A 404 -28.53 -12.55 12.64
CA ILE A 404 -27.90 -13.39 13.65
C ILE A 404 -28.53 -13.07 15.01
N PRO A 405 -28.91 -14.07 15.81
CA PRO A 405 -29.37 -13.85 17.19
C PRO A 405 -28.35 -13.04 18.01
N VAL A 406 -28.73 -11.84 18.44
CA VAL A 406 -27.93 -11.05 19.37
C VAL A 406 -28.29 -11.46 20.79
N ASN A 407 -27.29 -11.73 21.61
CA ASN A 407 -27.50 -11.94 23.04
C ASN A 407 -27.31 -10.61 23.79
N ILE A 408 -28.44 -10.03 24.17
CA ILE A 408 -28.49 -8.80 24.97
C ILE A 408 -28.70 -9.10 26.46
N THR A 409 -28.46 -10.32 26.96
CA THR A 409 -28.69 -10.63 28.39
C THR A 409 -27.86 -9.76 29.33
N SER A 410 -26.72 -9.24 28.91
CA SER A 410 -25.95 -8.22 29.65
C SER A 410 -26.62 -6.85 29.76
N VAL A 411 -27.81 -6.67 29.18
CA VAL A 411 -28.67 -5.47 29.26
C VAL A 411 -29.84 -5.69 30.24
N LEU A 412 -30.09 -6.93 30.68
CA LEU A 412 -31.28 -7.37 31.43
C LEU A 412 -30.88 -8.12 32.70
N ARG A 413 -31.67 -8.06 33.78
CA ARG A 413 -31.45 -8.91 34.98
C ARG A 413 -32.45 -10.07 35.05
N ASN A 414 -32.01 -11.19 35.63
CA ASN A 414 -32.74 -12.45 35.86
C ASN A 414 -33.06 -13.33 34.64
N ALA A 415 -32.46 -13.04 33.48
CA ALA A 415 -32.16 -14.13 32.55
C ALA A 415 -31.15 -15.03 33.26
N SER A 416 -31.57 -16.19 33.77
CA SER A 416 -30.60 -17.18 34.21
C SER A 416 -29.67 -17.44 33.02
N ILE A 417 -28.36 -17.44 33.27
CA ILE A 417 -27.33 -17.71 32.25
C ILE A 417 -27.66 -19.01 31.50
N ASP A 418 -28.47 -19.88 32.13
CA ASP A 418 -28.87 -21.19 31.64
C ASP A 418 -30.29 -21.30 31.03
N GLU A 419 -31.24 -20.35 31.17
CA GLU A 419 -32.63 -20.59 30.70
C GLU A 419 -33.34 -19.47 29.91
N SER A 420 -32.77 -18.30 29.67
CA SER A 420 -33.42 -17.35 28.73
C SER A 420 -32.45 -16.36 28.09
N LEU A 421 -31.81 -16.79 27.01
CA LEU A 421 -31.17 -15.88 26.07
C LEU A 421 -32.28 -15.00 25.46
N MET A 422 -32.34 -13.71 25.81
CA MET A 422 -33.13 -12.76 25.02
C MET A 422 -32.41 -12.59 23.68
N ARG A 423 -32.85 -13.39 22.73
CA ARG A 423 -32.39 -13.42 21.35
C ARG A 423 -33.18 -12.37 20.60
N ILE A 424 -32.49 -11.40 20.00
CA ILE A 424 -33.08 -10.57 18.94
C ILE A 424 -33.10 -11.42 17.67
N PRO A 425 -34.27 -11.89 17.19
CA PRO A 425 -34.38 -12.68 15.98
C PRO A 425 -33.80 -11.96 14.75
N PRO A 426 -33.48 -12.73 13.70
CA PRO A 426 -33.31 -12.20 12.37
C PRO A 426 -34.47 -11.26 12.00
N GLU A 427 -34.19 -10.11 11.39
CA GLU A 427 -35.12 -9.09 10.86
C GLU A 427 -35.61 -7.99 11.81
N ASN A 428 -35.28 -8.07 13.10
CA ASN A 428 -35.74 -7.10 14.09
C ASN A 428 -34.82 -5.89 14.25
N LYS A 429 -35.36 -4.84 14.90
CA LYS A 429 -34.58 -3.64 15.25
C LYS A 429 -34.55 -3.47 16.75
N PHE A 430 -33.37 -3.14 17.26
CA PHE A 430 -33.11 -2.82 18.65
C PHE A 430 -32.39 -1.49 18.75
N GLU A 431 -32.85 -0.61 19.64
CA GLU A 431 -32.25 0.72 19.83
C GLU A 431 -32.29 1.07 21.32
N ILE A 432 -31.13 1.24 21.94
CA ILE A 432 -30.98 1.90 23.23
C ILE A 432 -30.50 3.31 22.95
N VAL A 433 -31.26 4.30 23.43
CA VAL A 433 -30.92 5.72 23.31
C VAL A 433 -30.80 6.34 24.70
N THR A 434 -29.68 6.98 25.02
CA THR A 434 -29.59 7.89 26.16
C THR A 434 -30.01 9.29 25.71
N CYS A 435 -30.87 9.92 26.51
CA CYS A 435 -31.22 11.34 26.40
C CYS A 435 -30.45 12.18 27.44
N SER A 436 -29.59 11.54 28.25
CA SER A 436 -28.68 12.23 29.18
C SER A 436 -27.39 11.43 29.38
N PRO A 437 -26.23 12.07 29.64
CA PRO A 437 -24.92 11.41 29.75
C PRO A 437 -24.75 10.43 30.92
N LYS A 438 -25.81 10.18 31.70
CA LYS A 438 -25.73 9.41 32.96
C LYS A 438 -26.62 8.18 33.00
N HIS A 439 -27.70 8.13 32.20
CA HIS A 439 -28.65 7.01 32.24
C HIS A 439 -29.30 6.77 30.87
N PRO A 440 -29.41 5.51 30.41
CA PRO A 440 -30.21 5.17 29.23
C PRO A 440 -31.67 5.50 29.51
N SER A 441 -32.26 6.33 28.67
CA SER A 441 -33.61 6.85 28.90
C SER A 441 -34.63 6.28 27.93
N LYS A 442 -34.20 5.56 26.87
CA LYS A 442 -35.10 4.97 25.89
C LYS A 442 -34.63 3.62 25.39
N LEU A 443 -35.46 2.59 25.55
CA LEU A 443 -35.29 1.27 24.92
C LEU A 443 -36.35 1.14 23.83
N LYS A 444 -35.96 0.88 22.58
CA LYS A 444 -36.87 0.52 21.50
C LYS A 444 -36.64 -0.92 21.06
N LEU A 445 -37.71 -1.71 21.12
CA LEU A 445 -37.77 -3.06 20.57
C LEU A 445 -38.79 -3.05 19.43
N HIS A 446 -38.40 -3.56 18.26
CA HIS A 446 -39.29 -3.65 17.09
C HIS A 446 -39.27 -5.05 16.48
N GLY A 447 -40.40 -5.74 16.51
CA GLY A 447 -40.59 -7.07 15.89
C GLY A 447 -40.28 -8.26 16.80
N GLU A 448 -39.94 -8.03 18.07
CA GLU A 448 -39.45 -9.07 18.98
C GLU A 448 -40.52 -10.08 19.44
N ARG A 449 -40.09 -11.31 19.70
CA ARG A 449 -40.88 -12.30 20.43
C ARG A 449 -40.30 -12.46 21.84
N ILE A 450 -41.12 -12.19 22.85
CA ILE A 450 -40.73 -12.30 24.26
C ILE A 450 -41.08 -13.70 24.76
N CYS A 451 -40.05 -14.47 25.10
CA CYS A 451 -40.17 -15.78 25.72
C CYS A 451 -39.73 -15.69 27.19
N GLY A 452 -40.62 -16.06 28.11
CA GLY A 452 -40.36 -16.01 29.56
C GLY A 452 -40.51 -14.61 30.17
N THR A 453 -39.99 -14.45 31.39
CA THR A 453 -40.02 -13.18 32.13
C THR A 453 -38.73 -12.40 31.88
N ALA A 454 -38.83 -11.21 31.29
CA ALA A 454 -37.70 -10.29 31.08
C ALA A 454 -37.89 -9.03 31.94
N THR A 455 -36.83 -8.57 32.62
CA THR A 455 -36.87 -7.36 33.46
C THR A 455 -35.80 -6.36 33.01
N ILE A 456 -36.20 -5.09 32.83
CA ILE A 456 -35.29 -4.02 32.37
C ILE A 456 -34.46 -3.50 33.56
N GLU A 457 -33.13 -3.64 33.51
CA GLU A 457 -32.25 -3.39 34.67
C GLU A 457 -31.81 -1.92 34.85
N LYS A 458 -31.73 -1.12 33.79
CA LYS A 458 -31.37 0.31 33.89
C LYS A 458 -32.63 1.17 34.01
N ASN A 459 -32.51 2.38 34.59
CA ASN A 459 -33.58 3.39 34.67
C ASN A 459 -34.01 3.87 33.27
N VAL A 460 -34.65 3.00 32.48
CA VAL A 460 -35.18 3.32 31.17
C VAL A 460 -36.44 4.14 31.38
N CYS A 461 -36.31 5.45 31.25
CA CYS A 461 -37.43 6.37 31.41
C CYS A 461 -38.53 6.18 30.34
N PHE A 462 -38.23 5.53 29.23
CA PHE A 462 -39.14 5.35 28.10
C PHE A 462 -38.95 3.99 27.41
N LEU A 463 -39.98 3.15 27.44
CA LEU A 463 -40.01 1.89 26.70
C LEU A 463 -40.86 2.04 25.43
N SER A 464 -40.27 1.79 24.26
CA SER A 464 -40.92 1.86 22.95
C SER A 464 -41.02 0.46 22.37
N LEU A 465 -42.15 -0.21 22.58
CA LEU A 465 -42.43 -1.51 21.99
C LEU A 465 -43.20 -1.34 20.70
N SER A 466 -42.79 -2.05 19.65
CA SER A 466 -43.52 -2.05 18.38
C SER A 466 -43.50 -3.44 17.78
N ARG A 467 -44.67 -3.94 17.34
CA ARG A 467 -44.81 -5.27 16.71
C ARG A 467 -44.22 -6.42 17.57
N ILE A 468 -44.43 -6.35 18.89
CA ILE A 468 -43.98 -7.38 19.83
C ILE A 468 -45.02 -8.51 19.91
N SER A 469 -44.57 -9.75 19.95
CA SER A 469 -45.39 -10.93 20.27
C SER A 469 -44.84 -11.62 21.54
N SER A 470 -45.67 -12.38 22.24
CA SER A 470 -45.26 -13.07 23.47
C SER A 470 -45.88 -14.45 23.55
N ASP A 471 -45.17 -15.38 24.17
CA ASP A 471 -45.73 -16.70 24.50
C ASP A 471 -46.65 -16.62 25.72
N GLU A 472 -47.51 -17.62 25.88
CA GLU A 472 -48.41 -17.72 27.02
C GLU A 472 -47.58 -17.91 28.31
N GLY A 473 -47.70 -16.99 29.27
CA GLY A 473 -46.89 -16.95 30.49
C GLY A 473 -45.61 -16.11 30.41
N SER A 474 -45.32 -15.49 29.26
CA SER A 474 -44.24 -14.50 29.15
C SER A 474 -44.65 -13.15 29.76
N GLU A 475 -43.70 -12.49 30.42
CA GLU A 475 -43.89 -11.17 31.04
C GLU A 475 -42.71 -10.25 30.73
N LEU A 476 -42.97 -8.97 30.44
CA LEU A 476 -41.93 -7.94 30.37
C LEU A 476 -42.18 -6.96 31.52
N CYS A 477 -41.32 -7.02 32.53
CA CYS A 477 -41.44 -6.28 33.79
C CYS A 477 -40.55 -5.04 33.83
#